data_AF-A0A7L4ZKC2-F1
#
_entry.id   AF-A0A7L4ZKC2-F1
#
_cell.length_a   1.000
_cell.length_b   1.000
_cell.length_c   1.000
_cell.angle_alpha   90.00
_cell.angle_beta   90.00
_cell.angle_gamma   90.00
#
_symmetry.space_group_name_H-M   'P 1'
#
loop_
_entity.id
_entity.type
_entity.pdbx_description
1 polymer ?
#
loop_
_entity_poly.entity_id
_entity_poly.type
_entity_poly.pdbx_seq_one_letter_code
_entity_poly.pdbx_strand_id
1 'polypeptide(L)'
;MKQLCYIVFTLFLLTTSNAVSQTVYTTKTGEKYHKSYCKYLKYSKKEIKIDKAISLGYKACKVCKPTSKNTKVNDSISQTISSKPKHEKTTSTKRSSSVQCSGQTKSGRRCKRKTKNISGKCYQH
;
A
#
# COMPACT_ATOMS: atom_id res chain seq x y z
N MET A 1 52.72 10.91 15.97
CA MET A 1 52.36 9.91 14.94
C MET A 1 51.63 8.70 15.53
N LYS A 2 52.19 8.01 16.54
CA LYS A 2 51.54 6.86 17.20
C LYS A 2 50.16 7.17 17.83
N GLN A 3 50.02 8.33 18.48
CA GLN A 3 48.76 8.78 19.09
C GLN A 3 47.64 9.07 18.06
N LEU A 4 48.01 9.53 16.86
CA LEU A 4 47.04 9.82 15.79
C LEU A 4 46.48 8.51 15.19
N CYS A 5 47.30 7.46 15.09
CA CYS A 5 46.86 6.15 14.61
C CYS A 5 45.88 5.46 15.58
N TYR A 6 46.05 5.64 16.90
CA TYR A 6 45.11 5.10 17.90
C TYR A 6 43.73 5.77 17.85
N ILE A 7 43.68 7.07 17.55
CA ILE A 7 42.42 7.81 17.38
C ILE A 7 41.68 7.33 16.12
N VAL A 8 42.38 7.07 15.02
CA VAL A 8 41.78 6.52 13.79
C VAL A 8 41.30 5.07 13.98
N PHE A 9 42.07 4.26 14.71
CA PHE A 9 41.72 2.86 15.01
C PHE A 9 40.49 2.74 15.92
N THR A 10 40.37 3.62 16.92
CA THR A 10 39.20 3.66 17.82
C THR A 10 37.96 4.21 17.10
N LEU A 11 38.10 5.21 16.23
CA LEU A 11 36.97 5.72 15.43
C LEU A 11 36.39 4.65 14.49
N PHE A 12 37.23 3.77 13.95
CA PHE A 12 36.82 2.67 13.07
C PHE A 12 36.01 1.59 13.80
N LEU A 13 36.36 1.29 15.06
CA LEU A 13 35.68 0.28 15.88
C LEU A 13 34.28 0.70 16.39
N LEU A 14 33.97 2.00 16.40
CA LEU A 14 32.69 2.51 16.96
C LEU A 14 31.49 2.52 15.99
N THR A 15 31.63 2.06 14.74
CA THR A 15 30.62 2.33 13.68
C THR A 15 29.64 1.19 13.37
N THR A 16 29.45 0.20 14.24
CA THR A 16 28.55 -0.94 13.96
C THR A 16 27.09 -0.65 14.34
N SER A 17 26.33 -0.09 13.39
CA SER A 17 24.89 0.18 13.55
C SER A 17 24.04 -1.01 13.11
N ASN A 18 23.45 -1.76 14.06
CA ASN A 18 22.50 -2.84 13.76
C ASN A 18 21.09 -2.28 13.50
N ALA A 19 20.72 -2.09 12.22
CA ALA A 19 19.37 -1.65 11.84
C ALA A 19 18.39 -2.84 11.73
N VAL A 20 17.40 -2.89 12.62
CA VAL A 20 16.27 -3.83 12.54
C VAL A 20 15.18 -3.23 11.64
N SER A 21 15.03 -3.77 10.44
CA SER A 21 14.01 -3.35 9.47
C SER A 21 12.95 -4.43 9.32
N GLN A 22 11.69 -4.02 9.15
CA GLN A 22 10.57 -4.92 8.87
C GLN A 22 10.71 -5.56 7.47
N THR A 23 10.37 -6.85 7.36
CA THR A 23 10.28 -7.56 6.08
C THR A 23 8.90 -7.38 5.47
N VAL A 24 8.86 -7.00 4.19
CA VAL A 24 7.65 -6.88 3.37
C VAL A 24 7.82 -7.69 2.09
N TYR A 25 6.73 -7.83 1.32
CA TYR A 25 6.69 -8.69 0.15
C TYR A 25 6.40 -7.91 -1.11
N THR A 26 7.03 -8.27 -2.22
CA THR A 26 6.80 -7.71 -3.55
C THR A 26 6.42 -8.83 -4.52
N THR A 27 5.77 -8.48 -5.62
CA THR A 27 5.51 -9.40 -6.74
C THR A 27 6.62 -9.28 -7.78
N LYS A 28 6.71 -10.23 -8.73
CA LYS A 28 7.75 -10.21 -9.79
C LYS A 28 7.69 -8.97 -10.68
N THR A 29 6.49 -8.44 -10.94
CA THR A 29 6.24 -7.36 -11.92
C THR A 29 5.62 -6.11 -11.30
N GLY A 30 5.34 -6.10 -10.00
CA GLY A 30 4.59 -5.03 -9.36
C GLY A 30 5.47 -3.95 -8.75
N GLU A 31 5.00 -2.70 -8.78
CA GLU A 31 5.64 -1.54 -8.14
C GLU A 31 5.19 -1.33 -6.68
N LYS A 32 4.56 -2.33 -6.08
CA LYS A 32 4.00 -2.22 -4.72
C LYS A 32 4.57 -3.25 -3.78
N TYR A 33 4.68 -2.86 -2.51
CA TYR A 33 4.97 -3.79 -1.43
C TYR A 33 3.68 -4.16 -0.67
N HIS A 34 3.71 -5.33 -0.06
CA HIS A 34 2.56 -6.08 0.41
C HIS A 34 2.86 -6.76 1.75
N LYS A 35 1.81 -7.05 2.53
CA LYS A 35 1.87 -8.01 3.65
C LYS A 35 1.86 -9.45 3.13
N SER A 36 2.36 -10.40 3.92
CA SER A 36 2.49 -11.83 3.57
C SER A 36 1.20 -12.46 3.04
N TYR A 37 0.04 -12.05 3.57
CA TYR A 37 -1.28 -12.59 3.25
C TYR A 37 -1.99 -11.89 2.07
N CYS A 38 -1.33 -10.96 1.38
CA CYS A 38 -1.97 -10.21 0.32
C CYS A 38 -2.34 -11.11 -0.88
N LYS A 39 -3.61 -11.05 -1.33
CA LYS A 39 -4.11 -11.87 -2.46
C LYS A 39 -3.28 -11.80 -3.74
N TYR A 40 -2.60 -10.68 -3.99
CA TYR A 40 -1.74 -10.48 -5.17
C TYR A 40 -0.42 -11.26 -5.11
N LEU A 41 -0.04 -11.78 -3.95
CA LEU A 41 1.16 -12.60 -3.77
C LEU A 41 0.94 -14.09 -4.04
N LYS A 42 -0.29 -14.50 -4.43
CA LYS A 42 -0.66 -15.92 -4.64
C LYS A 42 0.30 -16.66 -5.57
N TYR A 43 0.77 -16.00 -6.63
CA TYR A 43 1.61 -16.60 -7.67
C TYR A 43 3.08 -16.16 -7.61
N SER A 44 3.37 -15.05 -6.93
CA SER A 44 4.74 -14.57 -6.79
C SER A 44 4.90 -13.80 -5.49
N LYS A 45 5.88 -14.19 -4.68
CA LYS A 45 6.17 -13.59 -3.39
C LYS A 45 7.68 -13.47 -3.24
N LYS A 46 8.18 -12.23 -3.20
CA LYS A 46 9.60 -11.91 -3.00
C LYS A 46 9.76 -11.06 -1.75
N GLU A 47 10.59 -11.52 -0.83
CA GLU A 47 10.91 -10.80 0.40
C GLU A 47 11.86 -9.64 0.15
N ILE A 48 11.57 -8.51 0.77
CA ILE A 48 12.39 -7.30 0.72
C ILE A 48 12.24 -6.53 2.02
N LYS A 49 13.31 -5.88 2.49
CA LYS A 49 13.24 -4.95 3.62
C LYS A 49 12.37 -3.75 3.25
N ILE A 50 11.54 -3.29 4.18
CA ILE A 50 10.61 -2.16 3.94
C ILE A 50 11.36 -0.90 3.49
N ASP A 51 12.48 -0.59 4.13
CA ASP A 51 13.29 0.59 3.79
C ASP A 51 13.84 0.50 2.37
N LYS A 52 14.31 -0.71 1.98
CA LYS A 52 14.78 -0.98 0.63
C LYS A 52 13.66 -0.89 -0.41
N ALA A 53 12.45 -1.31 -0.06
CA ALA A 53 11.30 -1.15 -0.95
C ALA A 53 10.96 0.33 -1.15
N ILE A 54 10.97 1.12 -0.09
CA ILE A 54 10.70 2.57 -0.15
C ILE A 54 11.82 3.28 -0.95
N SER A 55 13.09 2.94 -0.71
CA SER A 55 14.22 3.53 -1.42
C SER A 55 14.21 3.24 -2.92
N LEU A 56 13.68 2.08 -3.31
CA LEU A 56 13.48 1.69 -4.71
C LEU A 56 12.18 2.27 -5.32
N GLY A 57 11.41 3.08 -4.58
CA GLY A 57 10.20 3.74 -5.08
C GLY A 57 8.94 2.88 -5.04
N TYR A 58 8.96 1.72 -4.37
CA TYR A 58 7.77 0.88 -4.25
C TYR A 58 6.71 1.56 -3.37
N LYS A 59 5.45 1.46 -3.78
CA LYS A 59 4.31 2.06 -3.06
C LYS A 59 3.59 1.03 -2.18
N ALA A 60 2.98 1.48 -1.09
CA ALA A 60 2.17 0.60 -0.25
C ALA A 60 0.96 0.05 -1.01
N CYS A 61 0.68 -1.24 -0.87
CA CYS A 61 -0.52 -1.83 -1.45
C CYS A 61 -1.79 -1.32 -0.73
N LYS A 62 -2.71 -0.72 -1.50
CA LYS A 62 -3.99 -0.20 -0.99
C LYS A 62 -4.96 -1.29 -0.49
N VAL A 63 -4.75 -2.55 -0.89
CA VAL A 63 -5.62 -3.67 -0.52
C VAL A 63 -5.23 -4.24 0.84
N CYS A 64 -3.96 -4.58 1.04
CA CYS A 64 -3.49 -5.12 2.33
C CYS A 64 -3.00 -4.04 3.31
N LYS A 65 -2.90 -2.78 2.87
CA LYS A 65 -2.55 -1.59 3.65
C LYS A 65 -1.38 -1.86 4.62
N PRO A 66 -0.17 -2.17 4.10
CA PRO A 66 1.00 -2.35 4.94
C PRO A 66 1.32 -1.01 5.63
N THR A 67 1.42 -1.03 6.95
CA THR A 67 1.75 0.14 7.77
C THR A 67 3.25 0.25 7.92
N SER A 68 3.82 1.43 7.64
CA SER A 68 5.26 1.70 7.78
C SER A 68 5.69 2.08 9.20
N LYS A 69 4.78 2.05 10.18
CA LYS A 69 5.11 2.43 11.56
C LYS A 69 5.77 1.25 12.26
N ASN A 70 7.03 1.43 12.64
CA ASN A 70 7.81 0.58 13.53
C ASN A 70 7.02 0.34 14.82
N THR A 71 6.18 -0.68 14.79
CA THR A 71 5.41 -1.13 15.95
C THR A 71 6.13 -2.37 16.42
N LYS A 72 6.73 -2.29 17.61
CA LYS A 72 7.02 -3.46 18.43
C LYS A 72 5.70 -4.22 18.60
N VAL A 73 5.43 -5.18 17.71
CA VAL A 73 4.32 -6.10 17.88
C VAL A 73 4.84 -7.18 18.81
N ASN A 74 4.48 -7.06 20.08
CA ASN A 74 4.34 -8.23 20.92
C ASN A 74 3.20 -9.03 20.33
N ASP A 75 3.56 -10.12 19.66
CA ASP A 75 2.67 -11.20 19.29
C ASP A 75 1.96 -11.68 20.55
N SER A 76 0.66 -11.40 20.64
CA SER A 76 -0.30 -12.27 21.30
C SER A 76 -1.71 -11.88 20.85
N ILE A 77 -2.22 -12.70 19.94
CA ILE A 77 -3.59 -13.22 19.96
C ILE A 77 -4.66 -12.33 19.28
N SER A 78 -4.81 -12.63 17.99
CA SER A 78 -6.08 -12.97 17.32
C SER A 78 -7.34 -12.99 18.19
N GLN A 79 -8.37 -12.33 17.65
CA GLN A 79 -9.81 -12.56 17.88
C GLN A 79 -10.33 -11.98 19.21
N THR A 80 -11.11 -10.91 19.21
CA THR A 80 -12.52 -10.99 18.81
C THR A 80 -13.19 -9.59 18.82
N ILE A 81 -14.26 -9.46 18.02
CA ILE A 81 -15.36 -8.49 18.10
C ILE A 81 -15.19 -7.11 17.41
N SER A 82 -15.90 -7.01 16.28
CA SER A 82 -16.71 -5.88 15.83
C SER A 82 -16.31 -4.47 16.25
N SER A 83 -15.70 -3.73 15.33
CA SER A 83 -16.11 -2.36 15.06
C SER A 83 -15.67 -1.94 13.67
N LYS A 84 -16.67 -1.86 12.80
CA LYS A 84 -16.63 -1.32 11.43
C LYS A 84 -16.10 0.12 11.43
N PRO A 85 -15.00 0.45 10.71
CA PRO A 85 -14.73 1.81 10.28
C PRO A 85 -15.17 1.94 8.83
N LYS A 86 -16.23 2.73 8.65
CA LYS A 86 -16.79 3.21 7.39
C LYS A 86 -15.66 3.76 6.51
N HIS A 87 -15.53 3.18 5.32
CA HIS A 87 -14.53 3.55 4.32
C HIS A 87 -14.77 5.01 3.88
N GLU A 88 -13.95 5.92 4.39
CA GLU A 88 -13.88 7.31 3.93
C GLU A 88 -13.33 7.31 2.50
N LYS A 89 -14.23 7.67 1.59
CA LYS A 89 -14.03 7.69 0.15
C LYS A 89 -13.50 9.07 -0.20
N THR A 90 -12.37 9.10 -0.89
CA THR A 90 -11.88 10.27 -1.61
C THR A 90 -13.06 10.95 -2.31
N THR A 91 -13.22 12.25 -2.03
CA THR A 91 -14.29 13.16 -2.43
C THR A 91 -14.59 13.06 -3.93
N SER A 92 -15.47 12.12 -4.27
CA SER A 92 -16.21 12.11 -5.54
C SER A 92 -17.55 12.70 -5.19
N THR A 93 -17.72 13.99 -5.46
CA THR A 93 -19.00 14.67 -5.28
C THR A 93 -20.04 13.83 -6.04
N LYS A 94 -21.01 13.27 -5.32
CA LYS A 94 -22.07 12.41 -5.88
C LYS A 94 -23.32 13.26 -5.98
N ARG A 95 -24.08 13.08 -7.04
CA ARG A 95 -25.40 13.69 -7.18
C ARG A 95 -26.33 13.17 -6.08
N SER A 96 -27.16 14.06 -5.53
CA SER A 96 -28.19 13.72 -4.54
C SER A 96 -29.17 12.67 -5.10
N SER A 97 -29.58 12.85 -6.36
CA SER A 97 -30.43 11.94 -7.11
C SER A 97 -29.67 11.08 -8.12
N SER A 98 -30.23 9.90 -8.43
CA SER A 98 -29.68 8.98 -9.43
C SER A 98 -30.29 9.31 -10.80
N VAL A 99 -29.44 9.71 -11.74
CA VAL A 99 -29.84 10.14 -13.09
C VAL A 99 -29.49 9.04 -14.10
N GLN A 100 -30.24 8.92 -15.19
CA GLN A 100 -29.91 7.97 -16.26
C GLN A 100 -28.58 8.32 -16.94
N CYS A 101 -27.76 7.31 -17.22
CA CYS A 101 -26.47 7.42 -17.87
C CYS A 101 -26.58 8.09 -19.26
N SER A 102 -25.67 9.01 -19.56
CA SER A 102 -25.60 9.69 -20.86
C SER A 102 -24.84 8.94 -21.95
N GLY A 103 -24.16 7.84 -21.62
CA GLY A 103 -23.38 7.05 -22.59
C GLY A 103 -24.25 6.28 -23.60
N GLN A 104 -23.68 5.96 -24.75
CA GLN A 104 -24.27 5.11 -25.79
C GLN A 104 -23.56 3.75 -25.84
N THR A 105 -24.33 2.68 -26.07
CA THR A 105 -23.77 1.35 -26.30
C THR A 105 -23.08 1.27 -27.66
N LYS A 106 -22.29 0.20 -27.89
CA LYS A 106 -21.68 -0.07 -29.21
C LYS A 106 -22.71 -0.12 -30.35
N SER A 107 -23.96 -0.48 -30.04
CA SER A 107 -25.11 -0.49 -30.95
C SER A 107 -25.84 0.86 -31.08
N GLY A 108 -25.26 1.96 -30.57
CA GLY A 108 -25.81 3.32 -30.67
C GLY A 108 -27.00 3.63 -29.76
N ARG A 109 -27.52 2.65 -29.01
CA ARG A 109 -28.65 2.86 -28.08
C ARG A 109 -28.18 3.54 -26.80
N ARG A 110 -29.00 4.43 -26.24
CA ARG A 110 -28.70 5.11 -24.98
C ARG A 110 -28.62 4.11 -23.82
N CYS A 111 -27.61 4.26 -22.96
CA CYS A 111 -27.42 3.45 -21.77
C CYS A 111 -28.61 3.59 -20.82
N LYS A 112 -29.19 2.45 -20.39
CA LYS A 112 -30.35 2.41 -19.48
C LYS A 112 -29.95 2.45 -17.99
N ARG A 113 -28.65 2.35 -17.67
CA ARG A 113 -28.18 2.34 -16.27
C ARG A 113 -28.34 3.71 -15.63
N LYS A 114 -28.71 3.76 -14.34
CA LYS A 114 -28.69 5.00 -13.55
C LYS A 114 -27.35 5.18 -12.82
N THR A 115 -26.95 6.42 -12.58
CA THR A 115 -25.69 6.79 -11.94
C THR A 115 -25.87 8.05 -11.08
N LYS A 116 -25.14 8.09 -9.96
CA LYS A 116 -24.98 9.30 -9.13
C LYS A 116 -23.65 10.01 -9.40
N ASN A 117 -22.90 9.57 -10.42
CA ASN A 117 -21.67 10.24 -10.83
C ASN A 117 -22.01 11.62 -11.41
N ILE A 118 -21.23 12.64 -11.03
CA ILE A 118 -21.38 13.99 -11.55
C ILE A 118 -21.21 14.06 -13.06
N SER A 119 -20.35 13.22 -13.65
CA SER A 119 -20.18 13.14 -15.11
C SER A 119 -21.44 12.69 -15.84
N GLY A 120 -22.46 12.17 -15.13
CA GLY A 120 -23.65 11.61 -15.73
C GLY A 120 -23.40 10.29 -16.46
N LYS A 121 -22.18 9.74 -16.42
CA LYS A 121 -21.82 8.45 -17.01
C LYS A 121 -21.71 7.36 -15.94
N CYS A 122 -22.12 6.14 -16.28
CA CYS A 122 -21.96 4.97 -15.42
C CYS A 122 -20.55 4.37 -15.62
N TYR A 123 -20.13 3.41 -14.79
CA TYR A 123 -18.76 2.86 -14.85
C TYR A 123 -18.40 2.12 -16.17
N GLN A 124 -19.34 2.01 -17.11
CA GLN A 124 -19.13 1.39 -18.42
C GLN A 124 -18.89 2.43 -19.54
N HIS A 125 -19.01 3.74 -19.24
CA HIS A 125 -18.88 4.85 -20.18
C HIS A 125 -18.09 6.01 -19.58
#